data_AF-A0A4Q5XPL4-F1
#
_entry.id   AF-A0A4Q5XPL4-F1
#
_cell.length_a   1.000
_cell.length_b   1.000
_cell.length_c   1.000
_cell.angle_alpha   90.00
_cell.angle_beta   90.00
_cell.angle_gamma   90.00
#
_symmetry.space_group_name_H-M   'P 1'
#
loop_
_entity.id
_entity.type
_entity.pdbx_description
1 polymer ?
#
loop_
_entity_poly.entity_id
_entity_poly.type
_entity_poly.pdbx_seq_one_letter_code
_entity_poly.pdbx_strand_id
1 'polypeptide(L)'
;MAYRFIVAVVLASLLGACSPKTPAAPAKTAEAPPPAQQGNTPPEDLDPFVVMIGAERWTVILDKALEGAREAPEGPGAIDETDLYRADAATKSAAASIIELRNRVCRKGLVTGDKCKLPEWPAWTLEPPTGDTPIQEIDRRSGWIDEVMAPFTEAGCAAGRTALKDDMFCSVE
;
A
#
# COMPACT_ATOMS: atom_id res chain seq x y z
N MET A 1 -72.45 -45.40 39.67
CA MET A 1 -71.56 -46.20 40.54
C MET A 1 -70.15 -45.69 40.28
N ALA A 2 -69.64 -44.81 41.15
CA ALA A 2 -68.81 -45.16 42.30
C ALA A 2 -67.31 -45.31 41.94
N TYR A 3 -66.55 -44.25 42.26
CA TYR A 3 -65.28 -44.25 43.00
C TYR A 3 -63.90 -44.51 42.31
N ARG A 4 -63.02 -43.51 42.53
CA ARG A 4 -61.54 -43.53 42.73
C ARG A 4 -60.68 -43.66 41.45
N PHE A 5 -59.54 -42.99 41.27
CA PHE A 5 -58.53 -42.49 42.23
C PHE A 5 -57.90 -41.16 41.76
N ILE A 6 -57.50 -40.37 42.74
CA ILE A 6 -56.62 -39.20 42.68
C ILE A 6 -55.17 -39.70 42.59
N VAL A 7 -54.36 -39.20 41.65
CA VAL A 7 -52.96 -38.82 41.92
C VAL A 7 -52.66 -37.55 41.12
N ALA A 8 -52.42 -36.47 41.86
CA ALA A 8 -51.91 -35.22 41.36
C ALA A 8 -50.41 -35.35 41.06
N VAL A 9 -49.97 -34.86 39.90
CA VAL A 9 -48.65 -34.22 39.77
C VAL A 9 -48.89 -32.88 39.10
N VAL A 10 -48.53 -31.84 39.84
CA VAL A 10 -48.70 -30.43 39.57
C VAL A 10 -47.48 -29.93 38.77
N LEU A 11 -47.67 -28.80 38.08
CA LEU A 11 -46.68 -27.89 37.51
C LEU A 11 -46.07 -28.36 36.18
N ALA A 12 -45.86 -27.49 35.20
CA ALA A 12 -46.25 -26.11 34.95
C ALA A 12 -45.79 -25.84 33.51
N SER A 13 -46.65 -25.14 32.77
CA SER A 13 -46.26 -24.01 31.92
C SER A 13 -44.93 -24.10 31.17
N LEU A 14 -44.99 -24.24 29.85
CA LEU A 14 -44.72 -23.14 28.90
C LEU A 14 -44.52 -23.70 27.49
N LEU A 15 -45.59 -23.62 26.72
CA LEU A 15 -45.53 -23.46 25.28
C LEU A 15 -44.77 -22.15 25.01
N GLY A 16 -43.54 -22.27 24.54
CA GLY A 16 -42.68 -21.16 24.14
C GLY A 16 -41.82 -21.58 22.96
N ALA A 17 -42.41 -21.47 21.77
CA ALA A 17 -41.80 -21.41 20.44
C ALA A 17 -40.33 -21.87 20.29
N CYS A 18 -40.15 -23.03 19.66
CA CYS A 18 -38.92 -23.38 18.95
C CYS A 18 -38.72 -22.44 17.75
N SER A 19 -37.95 -21.38 17.93
CA SER A 19 -37.18 -20.78 16.82
C SER A 19 -35.78 -21.37 16.86
N PRO A 20 -35.25 -21.97 15.78
CA PRO A 20 -33.86 -22.38 15.73
C PRO A 20 -32.99 -21.14 15.88
N LYS A 21 -32.23 -21.10 16.99
CA LYS A 21 -31.26 -20.07 17.31
C LYS A 21 -30.10 -20.20 16.34
N THR A 22 -30.13 -19.45 15.23
CA THR A 22 -28.95 -19.24 14.38
C THR A 22 -27.80 -18.78 15.28
N PRO A 23 -26.65 -19.49 15.28
CA PRO A 23 -25.48 -19.02 16.00
C PRO A 23 -25.12 -17.62 15.49
N ALA A 24 -25.16 -16.64 16.38
CA ALA A 24 -24.62 -15.32 16.08
C ALA A 24 -23.16 -15.50 15.67
N ALA A 25 -22.82 -15.04 14.47
CA ALA A 25 -21.44 -14.92 14.05
C ALA A 25 -20.66 -14.15 15.13
N PRO A 26 -19.44 -14.58 15.50
CA PRO A 26 -18.64 -13.84 16.46
C PRO A 26 -18.50 -12.40 15.96
N ALA A 27 -18.83 -11.46 16.85
CA ALA A 27 -18.61 -10.05 16.60
C ALA A 27 -17.16 -9.86 16.14
N LYS A 28 -16.98 -9.18 15.00
CA LYS A 28 -15.65 -8.72 14.58
C LYS A 28 -15.07 -7.92 15.73
N THR A 29 -14.11 -8.48 16.43
CA THR A 29 -13.27 -7.75 17.38
C THR A 29 -12.75 -6.54 16.63
N ALA A 30 -13.04 -5.34 17.12
CA ALA A 30 -12.44 -4.12 16.61
C ALA A 30 -10.93 -4.33 16.66
N GLU A 31 -10.31 -4.41 15.48
CA GLU A 31 -8.87 -4.52 15.34
C GLU A 31 -8.27 -3.31 16.07
N ALA A 32 -7.47 -3.59 17.11
CA ALA A 32 -6.80 -2.53 17.83
C ALA A 32 -5.98 -1.70 16.82
N PRO A 33 -5.96 -0.35 16.94
CA PRO A 33 -5.13 0.45 16.07
C PRO A 33 -3.70 -0.10 16.10
N PRO A 34 -3.01 -0.19 14.95
CA PRO A 34 -1.66 -0.74 14.89
C PRO A 34 -0.79 -0.05 15.95
N PRO A 35 0.08 -0.81 16.65
CA PRO A 35 0.89 -0.25 17.72
C PRO A 35 1.62 0.99 17.20
N ALA A 36 1.53 2.08 17.97
CA ALA A 36 2.26 3.30 17.65
C ALA A 36 3.74 2.94 17.43
N GLN A 37 4.30 3.36 16.29
CA GLN A 37 5.72 3.17 16.02
C GLN A 37 6.52 3.78 17.16
N GLN A 38 7.14 2.92 17.96
CA GLN A 38 8.01 3.33 19.03
C GLN A 38 9.32 3.77 18.37
N GLY A 39 9.47 5.07 18.15
CA GLY A 39 10.71 5.63 17.61
C GLY A 39 11.89 5.30 18.52
N ASN A 40 13.06 5.04 17.94
CA ASN A 40 14.31 4.80 18.68
C ASN A 40 14.93 6.07 19.25
N THR A 41 14.15 7.14 19.42
CA THR A 41 14.64 8.46 19.83
C THR A 41 14.81 8.50 21.35
N PRO A 42 16.04 8.72 21.86
CA PRO A 42 16.25 8.98 23.28
C PRO A 42 15.47 10.22 23.73
N PRO A 43 15.05 10.34 25.01
CA PRO A 43 14.21 11.42 25.52
C PRO A 43 14.87 12.81 25.57
N GLU A 44 15.96 13.03 24.83
CA GLU A 44 16.65 14.31 24.73
C GLU A 44 16.00 15.20 23.66
N ASP A 45 16.12 16.52 23.82
CA ASP A 45 15.66 17.47 22.80
C ASP A 45 16.38 17.20 21.48
N LEU A 46 15.62 16.75 20.47
CA LEU A 46 16.13 16.43 19.15
C LEU A 46 16.74 17.67 18.47
N ASP A 47 18.05 17.70 18.28
CA ASP A 47 18.71 18.70 17.44
C ASP A 47 18.28 18.53 15.96
N PRO A 48 17.65 19.54 15.33
CA PRO A 48 17.20 19.46 13.94
C PRO A 48 18.32 19.14 12.94
N PHE A 49 19.56 19.60 13.18
CA PHE A 49 20.71 19.31 12.32
C PHE A 49 21.08 17.83 12.41
N VAL A 50 21.07 17.26 13.61
CA VAL A 50 21.35 15.82 13.81
C VAL A 50 20.26 14.96 13.17
N VAL A 51 18.98 15.34 13.33
CA VAL A 51 17.85 14.65 12.69
C VAL A 51 17.94 14.73 11.16
N MET A 52 18.28 15.90 10.61
CA MET A 52 18.46 16.09 9.17
C MET A 52 19.57 15.19 8.63
N ILE A 53 20.74 15.15 9.29
CA ILE A 53 21.83 14.23 8.90
C ILE A 53 21.34 12.78 8.92
N GLY A 54 20.61 12.38 9.97
CA GLY A 54 20.03 11.04 10.08
C GLY A 54 19.06 10.73 8.94
N ALA A 55 18.20 11.68 8.57
CA ALA A 55 17.23 11.54 7.48
C ALA A 55 17.90 11.47 6.10
N GLU A 56 18.86 12.34 5.82
CA GLU A 56 19.59 12.35 4.55
C GLU A 56 20.40 11.07 4.35
N ARG A 57 20.99 10.53 5.42
CA ARG A 57 21.73 9.26 5.37
C ARG A 57 20.88 8.10 4.86
N TRP A 58 19.57 8.08 5.14
CA TRP A 58 18.70 7.00 4.66
C TRP A 58 18.62 6.92 3.14
N THR A 59 18.66 8.05 2.43
CA THR A 59 18.64 8.05 0.96
C THR A 59 19.86 7.30 0.40
N VAL A 60 21.06 7.60 0.91
CA VAL A 60 22.30 6.92 0.52
C VAL A 60 22.29 5.44 0.89
N ILE A 61 21.81 5.10 2.09
CA ILE A 61 21.70 3.69 2.52
C ILE A 61 20.75 2.91 1.61
N LEU A 62 19.58 3.48 1.32
CA LEU A 62 18.58 2.84 0.46
C LEU A 62 19.10 2.69 -0.96
N ASP A 63 19.75 3.71 -1.53
CA ASP A 63 20.36 3.63 -2.86
C ASP A 63 21.40 2.51 -2.92
N LYS A 64 22.28 2.40 -1.91
CA LYS A 64 23.26 1.32 -1.82
C LYS A 64 22.65 -0.05 -1.57
N ALA A 65 21.57 -0.12 -0.80
CA ALA A 65 20.84 -1.37 -0.60
C ALA A 65 20.15 -1.83 -1.90
N LEU A 66 19.59 -0.90 -2.68
CA LEU A 66 18.99 -1.19 -3.99
C LEU A 66 20.05 -1.62 -5.01
N GLU A 67 21.22 -0.97 -5.03
CA GLU A 67 22.38 -1.39 -5.83
C GLU A 67 22.80 -2.81 -5.44
N GLY A 68 22.98 -3.07 -4.14
CA GLY A 68 23.32 -4.40 -3.64
C GLY A 68 22.27 -5.46 -3.96
N ALA A 69 20.99 -5.12 -3.96
CA ALA A 69 19.91 -6.03 -4.33
C ALA A 69 19.92 -6.38 -5.83
N ARG A 70 20.37 -5.49 -6.71
CA ARG A 70 20.53 -5.76 -8.15
C ARG A 70 21.75 -6.61 -8.47
N GLU A 71 22.85 -6.37 -7.76
CA GLU A 71 24.12 -7.10 -7.96
C GLU A 71 24.15 -8.45 -7.22
N ALA A 72 23.21 -8.67 -6.30
CA ALA A 72 23.14 -9.93 -5.56
C ALA A 72 22.95 -11.10 -6.54
N PRO A 73 23.65 -12.23 -6.33
CA PRO A 73 23.38 -13.41 -7.11
C PRO A 73 21.94 -13.87 -6.87
N GLU A 74 21.34 -14.40 -7.92
CA GLU A 74 20.02 -14.96 -7.86
C GLU A 74 19.91 -16.06 -6.79
N GLY A 75 18.87 -15.96 -5.96
CA GLY A 75 18.62 -16.90 -4.88
C GLY A 75 18.07 -18.25 -5.37
N PRO A 76 18.04 -19.28 -4.51
CA PRO A 76 17.34 -20.52 -4.82
C PRO A 76 15.86 -20.24 -5.15
N GLY A 77 15.42 -20.58 -6.36
CA GLY A 77 14.05 -20.29 -6.83
C GLY A 77 13.87 -18.93 -7.50
N ALA A 78 14.96 -18.22 -7.79
CA ALA A 78 14.95 -17.07 -8.67
C ALA A 78 14.39 -17.42 -10.06
N ILE A 79 13.60 -16.51 -10.59
CA ILE A 79 13.03 -16.61 -11.94
C ILE A 79 14.11 -16.10 -12.90
N ASP A 80 14.29 -16.76 -14.05
CA ASP A 80 15.13 -16.22 -15.11
C ASP A 80 14.69 -14.78 -15.44
N GLU A 81 15.65 -13.86 -15.59
CA GLU A 81 15.38 -12.49 -16.05
C GLU A 81 14.89 -12.50 -17.50
N THR A 82 13.60 -12.78 -17.67
CA THR A 82 12.89 -12.66 -18.93
C THR A 82 12.53 -11.20 -19.19
N ASP A 83 12.22 -10.88 -20.45
CA ASP A 83 11.70 -9.55 -20.80
C ASP A 83 10.41 -9.22 -20.01
N LEU A 84 9.60 -10.22 -19.69
CA LEU A 84 8.40 -10.05 -18.86
C LEU A 84 8.73 -9.70 -17.41
N TYR A 85 9.74 -10.35 -16.82
CA TYR A 85 10.22 -10.00 -15.48
C TYR A 85 10.72 -8.56 -15.44
N ARG A 86 11.53 -8.15 -16.43
CA ARG A 86 12.05 -6.79 -16.54
C ARG A 86 10.95 -5.75 -16.68
N ALA A 87 9.93 -6.05 -17.50
CA ALA A 87 8.78 -5.18 -17.67
C ALA A 87 7.97 -5.04 -16.37
N ASP A 88 7.65 -6.15 -15.69
CA ASP A 88 6.93 -6.12 -14.41
C ASP A 88 7.72 -5.38 -13.32
N ALA A 89 9.05 -5.58 -13.26
CA ALA A 89 9.93 -4.86 -12.35
C ALA A 89 9.95 -3.34 -12.63
N ALA A 90 10.03 -2.94 -13.90
CA ALA A 90 10.00 -1.53 -14.29
C ALA A 90 8.66 -0.88 -13.94
N THR A 91 7.53 -1.54 -14.23
CA THR A 91 6.18 -1.07 -13.88
C THR A 91 6.05 -0.88 -12.36
N LYS A 92 6.48 -1.85 -11.54
CA LYS A 92 6.42 -1.74 -10.07
C LYS A 92 7.35 -0.64 -9.52
N SER A 93 8.54 -0.50 -10.08
CA SER A 93 9.48 0.57 -9.72
C SER A 93 8.91 1.96 -10.03
N ALA A 94 8.34 2.14 -11.24
CA ALA A 94 7.69 3.38 -11.63
C ALA A 94 6.52 3.74 -10.70
N ALA A 95 5.74 2.73 -10.31
CA ALA A 95 4.71 2.90 -9.29
C ALA A 95 5.32 3.47 -8.00
N ALA A 96 6.35 2.84 -7.42
CA ALA A 96 6.99 3.35 -6.20
C ALA A 96 7.49 4.81 -6.33
N SER A 97 8.07 5.18 -7.48
CA SER A 97 8.61 6.53 -7.74
C SER A 97 7.54 7.63 -7.80
N ILE A 98 6.30 7.32 -8.16
CA ILE A 98 5.20 8.31 -8.20
C ILE A 98 4.95 8.91 -6.81
N ILE A 99 5.12 8.14 -5.72
CA ILE A 99 4.93 8.66 -4.36
C ILE A 99 5.89 9.82 -4.10
N GLU A 100 7.16 9.63 -4.45
CA GLU A 100 8.17 10.66 -4.29
C GLU A 100 7.87 11.89 -5.16
N LEU A 101 7.57 11.66 -6.44
CA LEU A 101 7.24 12.74 -7.37
C LEU A 101 6.06 13.56 -6.86
N ARG A 102 4.94 12.90 -6.50
CA ARG A 102 3.75 13.51 -5.90
C ARG A 102 4.14 14.37 -4.70
N ASN A 103 4.90 13.82 -3.76
CA ASN A 103 5.30 14.54 -2.54
C ASN A 103 6.04 15.85 -2.88
N ARG A 104 6.97 15.80 -3.82
CA ARG A 104 7.76 16.97 -4.24
C ARG A 104 6.91 18.01 -4.97
N VAL A 105 6.08 17.61 -5.92
CA VAL A 105 5.26 18.57 -6.70
C VAL A 105 4.13 19.18 -5.85
N CYS A 106 3.49 18.39 -5.00
CA CYS A 106 2.46 18.88 -4.06
C CYS A 106 3.07 19.82 -3.02
N ARG A 107 4.27 19.52 -2.48
CA ARG A 107 4.96 20.41 -1.54
C ARG A 107 5.33 21.76 -2.17
N LYS A 108 5.64 21.76 -3.47
CA LYS A 108 5.91 22.99 -4.23
C LYS A 108 4.64 23.74 -4.66
N GLY A 109 3.45 23.20 -4.41
CA GLY A 109 2.17 23.79 -4.83
C GLY A 109 1.92 23.70 -6.34
N LEU A 110 2.67 22.87 -7.07
CA LEU A 110 2.51 22.68 -8.52
C LEU A 110 1.25 21.86 -8.85
N VAL A 111 0.86 20.99 -7.92
CA VAL A 111 -0.41 20.27 -7.91
C VAL A 111 -1.05 20.49 -6.55
N THR A 112 -2.38 20.58 -6.48
CA THR A 112 -3.13 20.84 -5.25
C THR A 112 -4.42 19.99 -5.18
N GLY A 113 -5.13 20.07 -4.05
CA GLY A 113 -6.43 19.43 -3.88
C GLY A 113 -6.36 17.92 -3.70
N ASP A 114 -7.40 17.22 -4.16
CA ASP A 114 -7.56 15.77 -3.98
C ASP A 114 -6.47 14.94 -4.66
N LYS A 115 -5.86 15.45 -5.73
CA LYS A 115 -4.68 14.83 -6.36
C LYS A 115 -3.49 14.76 -5.40
N CYS A 116 -3.40 15.68 -4.44
CA CYS A 116 -2.43 15.63 -3.36
C CYS A 116 -2.94 14.86 -2.14
N LYS A 117 -3.87 13.92 -2.29
CA LYS A 117 -4.11 12.85 -1.31
C LYS A 117 -3.46 11.57 -1.83
N LEU A 118 -3.02 10.70 -0.92
CA LEU A 118 -2.49 9.40 -1.34
C LEU A 118 -3.70 8.47 -1.54
N PRO A 119 -4.00 8.01 -2.76
CA PRO A 119 -5.05 7.02 -2.97
C PRO A 119 -4.64 5.68 -2.36
N GLU A 120 -5.57 4.74 -2.25
CA GLU A 120 -5.21 3.35 -2.02
C GLU A 120 -4.51 2.81 -3.27
N TRP A 121 -3.34 2.20 -3.06
CA TRP A 121 -2.54 1.66 -4.15
C TRP A 121 -3.00 0.24 -4.47
N PRO A 122 -3.07 -0.15 -5.75
CA PRO A 122 -3.38 -1.52 -6.13
C PRO A 122 -2.40 -2.50 -5.48
N ALA A 123 -2.89 -3.66 -5.02
CA ALA A 123 -2.06 -4.65 -4.34
C ALA A 123 -0.80 -5.06 -5.14
N TRP A 124 -0.89 -5.10 -6.47
CA TRP A 124 0.23 -5.46 -7.35
C TRP A 124 1.44 -4.55 -7.19
N THR A 125 1.30 -3.31 -6.70
CA THR A 125 2.45 -2.40 -6.51
C THR A 125 3.30 -2.77 -5.30
N LEU A 126 2.81 -3.68 -4.46
CA LEU A 126 3.47 -4.14 -3.22
C LEU A 126 4.03 -5.57 -3.36
N GLU A 127 3.75 -6.24 -4.48
CA GLU A 127 4.21 -7.58 -4.77
C GLU A 127 5.64 -7.56 -5.35
N PRO A 128 6.50 -8.54 -5.04
CA PRO A 128 7.78 -8.71 -5.74
C PRO A 128 7.59 -8.85 -7.25
N PRO A 129 8.52 -8.39 -8.09
CA PRO A 129 8.47 -8.62 -9.54
C PRO A 129 8.42 -10.10 -9.90
N THR A 130 7.72 -10.45 -10.98
CA THR A 130 7.64 -11.83 -11.49
C THR A 130 7.65 -11.88 -13.03
N GLY A 131 8.19 -12.96 -13.59
CA GLY A 131 8.13 -13.27 -15.02
C GLY A 131 6.80 -13.88 -15.48
N ASP A 132 5.90 -14.23 -14.54
CA ASP A 132 4.65 -14.92 -14.84
C ASP A 132 3.48 -13.97 -15.15
N THR A 133 3.65 -12.65 -14.94
CA THR A 133 2.60 -11.67 -15.24
C THR A 133 2.36 -11.63 -16.76
N PRO A 134 1.13 -11.90 -17.25
CA PRO A 134 0.84 -11.82 -18.68
C PRO A 134 1.11 -10.43 -19.24
N ILE A 135 1.62 -10.34 -20.47
CA ILE A 135 1.97 -9.05 -21.09
C ILE A 135 0.79 -8.06 -21.14
N GLN A 136 -0.44 -8.55 -21.35
CA GLN A 136 -1.64 -7.71 -21.36
C GLN A 136 -1.94 -7.12 -19.97
N GLU A 137 -1.58 -7.83 -18.90
CA GLU A 137 -1.73 -7.34 -17.54
C GLU A 137 -0.65 -6.30 -17.20
N ILE A 138 0.59 -6.49 -17.67
CA ILE A 138 1.66 -5.49 -17.54
C ILE A 138 1.29 -4.19 -18.27
N ASP A 139 0.73 -4.30 -19.49
CA ASP A 139 0.25 -3.16 -20.28
C ASP A 139 -0.87 -2.41 -19.54
N ARG A 140 -1.86 -3.14 -19.02
CA ARG A 140 -2.94 -2.56 -18.20
C ARG A 140 -2.42 -1.83 -16.96
N ARG A 141 -1.43 -2.41 -16.26
CA ARG A 141 -0.78 -1.77 -15.08
C ARG A 141 0.00 -0.52 -15.49
N SER A 142 0.65 -0.55 -16.64
CA SER A 142 1.36 0.61 -17.19
C SER A 142 0.39 1.73 -17.59
N GLY A 143 -0.78 1.42 -18.13
CA GLY A 143 -1.84 2.39 -18.37
C GLY A 143 -2.35 3.06 -17.08
N TRP A 144 -2.50 2.27 -16.00
CA TRP A 144 -2.82 2.84 -14.68
C TRP A 144 -1.71 3.77 -14.17
N ILE A 145 -0.44 3.41 -14.38
CA ILE A 145 0.70 4.27 -14.02
C ILE A 145 0.63 5.60 -14.76
N ASP A 146 0.38 5.59 -16.07
CA ASP A 146 0.27 6.79 -16.89
C ASP A 146 -0.82 7.74 -16.36
N GLU A 147 -2.02 7.20 -16.10
CA GLU A 147 -3.13 7.97 -15.54
C GLU A 147 -2.79 8.61 -14.18
N VAL A 148 -2.13 7.87 -13.30
CA VAL A 148 -1.80 8.33 -11.94
C VAL A 148 -0.64 9.31 -11.96
N MET A 149 0.37 9.10 -12.82
CA MET A 149 1.56 9.95 -12.88
C MET A 149 1.34 11.25 -13.63
N ALA A 150 0.48 11.25 -14.67
CA ALA A 150 0.24 12.37 -15.57
C ALA A 150 0.15 13.75 -14.89
N PRO A 151 -0.72 13.98 -13.88
CA PRO A 151 -0.82 15.31 -13.28
C PRO A 151 0.48 15.78 -12.60
N PHE A 152 1.30 14.84 -12.12
CA PHE A 152 2.53 15.16 -11.41
C PHE A 152 3.71 15.31 -12.36
N THR A 153 3.80 14.46 -13.39
CA THR A 153 4.85 14.55 -14.42
C THR A 153 4.66 15.79 -15.28
N GLU A 154 3.44 16.09 -15.73
CA GLU A 154 3.14 17.31 -16.49
C GLU A 154 3.56 18.56 -15.69
N ALA A 155 3.15 18.64 -14.43
CA ALA A 155 3.47 19.77 -13.57
C ALA A 155 4.96 19.89 -13.26
N GLY A 156 5.62 18.77 -12.95
CA GLY A 156 7.05 18.71 -12.68
C GLY A 156 7.89 19.09 -13.91
N CYS A 157 7.54 18.56 -15.07
CA CYS A 157 8.24 18.82 -16.33
C CYS A 157 8.01 20.25 -16.83
N ALA A 158 6.78 20.78 -16.75
CA ALA A 158 6.51 22.18 -17.07
C ALA A 158 7.29 23.14 -16.16
N ALA A 159 7.36 22.85 -14.86
CA ALA A 159 8.16 23.62 -13.92
C ALA A 159 9.66 23.54 -14.24
N GLY A 160 10.16 22.36 -14.61
CA GLY A 160 11.55 22.14 -15.01
C GLY A 160 11.92 22.90 -16.29
N ARG A 161 11.11 22.78 -17.36
CA ARG A 161 11.28 23.56 -18.60
C ARG A 161 11.40 25.05 -18.31
N THR A 162 10.50 25.57 -17.48
CA THR A 162 10.49 27.00 -17.10
C THR A 162 11.72 27.40 -16.30
N ALA A 163 12.08 26.61 -15.28
CA ALA A 163 13.19 26.94 -14.38
C ALA A 163 14.56 26.86 -15.06
N LEU A 164 14.71 25.89 -15.98
CA LEU A 164 15.98 25.61 -16.66
C LEU A 164 16.09 26.24 -18.05
N LYS A 165 14.98 26.79 -18.59
CA LYS A 165 14.89 27.33 -19.96
C LYS A 165 15.29 26.30 -21.02
N ASP A 166 14.86 25.07 -20.81
CA ASP A 166 15.14 23.94 -21.68
C ASP A 166 13.81 23.33 -22.14
N ASP A 167 13.43 23.56 -23.40
CA ASP A 167 12.18 23.06 -23.95
C ASP A 167 12.16 21.52 -24.09
N MET A 168 13.35 20.89 -24.12
CA MET A 168 13.52 19.44 -24.17
C MET A 168 13.54 18.82 -22.77
N PHE A 169 13.39 19.60 -21.69
CA PHE A 169 13.33 19.03 -20.35
C PHE A 169 12.15 18.06 -20.23
N CYS A 170 12.45 16.83 -19.79
CA CYS A 170 11.59 15.64 -19.76
C CYS A 170 11.21 15.00 -21.12
N SER A 171 11.86 15.36 -22.24
CA SER A 171 11.72 14.55 -23.46
C SER A 171 12.43 13.21 -23.29
N VAL A 172 11.74 12.12 -23.58
CA VAL A 172 12.30 10.76 -23.67
C VAL A 172 12.17 10.28 -25.12
N GLU A 173 13.22 9.66 -25.66
CA GLU A 173 13.26 9.08 -27.02
C GLU A 173 12.70 7.65 -27.05
#